data_AF-A0A0N4V1H4-F1
#
_entry.id   AF-A0A0N4V1H4-F1
#
_cell.length_a   1.000
_cell.length_b   1.000
_cell.length_c   1.000
_cell.angle_alpha   90.00
_cell.angle_beta   90.00
_cell.angle_gamma   90.00
#
_symmetry.space_group_name_H-M   'P 1'
#
loop_
_entity.id
_entity.type
_entity.pdbx_description
1 polymer ?
#
loop_
_entity_poly.entity_id
_entity_poly.type
_entity_poly.pdbx_seq_one_letter_code
_entity_poly.pdbx_strand_id
1 'polypeptide(L)'
;MNENFEAFILLKDADGRFYDELSERFTQTVHLDEGSLLRCLSEVSGRKLSKQLERCYEDMKSVQDPAYLQSLEVANVGIIVSASLIRELSVYQLNILRAITDPVARLAFFNNSIGFRYVESLKIGDEVLVQLSSGPQPQYYRNGTINWIRELPGSKGLYFGILVKNFSQKDGTETSEAYYITGDQIRRPSPNDIQVTSFFGPYPVTVIKVEGEPYVPNFVEKLKQESLAAGVTGQRKSRSEKTGTYRSVRRRAASHPSRSKLERYISYNF
;
A
#
# COMPACT_ATOMS: atom_id res chain seq x y z
N MET A 1 7.57 21.02 -5.01
CA MET A 1 6.24 21.62 -5.24
C MET A 1 5.26 20.69 -4.57
N ASN A 2 4.65 21.11 -3.46
CA ASN A 2 3.57 20.35 -2.84
C ASN A 2 2.29 20.72 -3.58
N GLU A 3 1.94 19.95 -4.60
CA GLU A 3 0.55 19.93 -5.03
C GLU A 3 -0.24 19.32 -3.87
N ASN A 4 -1.06 20.14 -3.20
CA ASN A 4 -2.11 19.66 -2.31
C ASN A 4 -3.06 18.84 -3.17
N PHE A 5 -2.75 17.56 -3.39
CA PHE A 5 -3.68 16.66 -4.05
C PHE A 5 -4.71 16.21 -3.02
N GLU A 6 -5.98 16.47 -3.32
CA GLU A 6 -7.09 16.01 -2.50
C GLU A 6 -7.17 14.49 -2.59
N ALA A 7 -7.08 13.82 -1.45
CA ALA A 7 -7.10 12.38 -1.34
C ALA A 7 -8.41 11.93 -0.67
N PHE A 8 -8.91 10.78 -1.11
CA PHE A 8 -10.19 10.25 -0.65
C PHE A 8 -10.08 8.77 -0.34
N ILE A 9 -10.94 8.30 0.57
CA ILE A 9 -11.23 6.88 0.75
C ILE A 9 -12.61 6.58 0.17
N LEU A 10 -12.71 5.47 -0.56
CA LEU A 10 -13.96 4.95 -1.08
C LEU A 10 -14.74 4.25 0.05
N LEU A 11 -16.01 4.60 0.23
CA LEU A 11 -16.83 4.10 1.35
C LEU A 11 -17.69 2.88 0.97
N LYS A 12 -17.79 2.56 -0.31
CA LYS A 12 -18.51 1.41 -0.87
C LYS A 12 -17.88 1.00 -2.19
N ASP A 13 -17.98 -0.29 -2.51
CA ASP A 13 -17.52 -0.81 -3.79
C ASP A 13 -18.04 -0.01 -4.98
N ALA A 14 -17.17 0.18 -5.97
CA ALA A 14 -17.52 0.93 -7.16
C ALA A 14 -16.70 0.49 -8.37
N ASP A 15 -17.23 0.74 -9.56
CA ASP A 15 -16.60 0.36 -10.82
C ASP A 15 -15.80 1.52 -11.40
N GLY A 16 -14.49 1.32 -11.51
CA GLY A 16 -13.59 2.16 -12.28
C GLY A 16 -13.38 1.64 -13.70
N ARG A 17 -12.62 2.39 -14.50
CA ARG A 17 -12.18 1.98 -15.84
C ARG A 17 -10.70 2.26 -16.05
N PHE A 18 -10.04 1.35 -16.75
CA PHE A 18 -8.65 1.53 -17.15
C PHE A 18 -8.52 2.54 -18.28
N TYR A 19 -7.65 3.54 -18.09
CA TYR A 19 -7.26 4.51 -19.09
C TYR A 19 -6.07 4.01 -19.89
N ASP A 20 -6.30 3.73 -21.17
CA ASP A 20 -5.24 3.43 -22.12
C ASP A 20 -4.67 4.75 -22.67
N GLU A 21 -3.45 5.08 -22.25
CA GLU A 21 -2.74 6.29 -22.68
C GLU A 21 -2.42 6.29 -24.18
N LEU A 22 -2.21 5.13 -24.80
CA LEU A 22 -1.84 5.04 -26.22
C LEU A 22 -3.03 5.32 -27.13
N SER A 23 -4.20 4.82 -26.75
CA SER A 23 -5.44 5.05 -27.50
C SER A 23 -6.29 6.19 -26.94
N GLU A 24 -5.78 6.88 -25.91
CA GLU A 24 -6.41 8.01 -25.21
C GLU A 24 -7.88 7.77 -24.88
N ARG A 25 -8.20 6.61 -24.29
CA ARG A 25 -9.58 6.22 -23.96
C ARG A 25 -9.68 5.31 -22.74
N PHE A 26 -10.84 5.34 -22.09
CA PHE A 26 -11.19 4.34 -21.09
C PHE A 26 -11.64 3.04 -21.76
N THR A 27 -11.23 1.93 -21.16
CA THR A 27 -11.40 0.60 -21.73
C THR A 27 -12.13 -0.31 -20.74
N GLN A 28 -11.45 -1.32 -20.22
CA GLN A 28 -12.00 -2.36 -19.37
C GLN A 28 -12.48 -1.78 -18.03
N THR A 29 -13.64 -2.28 -17.57
CA THR A 29 -14.16 -2.04 -16.22
C THR A 29 -13.31 -2.80 -15.19
N VAL A 30 -12.95 -2.11 -14.12
CA VAL A 30 -12.18 -2.65 -12.99
C VAL A 30 -12.98 -2.41 -11.72
N HIS A 31 -13.20 -3.46 -10.94
CA HIS A 31 -13.85 -3.33 -9.65
C HIS A 31 -12.88 -2.75 -8.62
N LEU A 32 -13.32 -1.74 -7.87
CA LEU A 32 -12.59 -1.17 -6.76
C LEU A 32 -13.35 -1.44 -5.47
N ASP A 33 -12.68 -2.08 -4.52
CA ASP A 33 -13.26 -2.43 -3.23
C ASP A 33 -13.43 -1.19 -2.34
N GLU A 34 -14.41 -1.23 -1.45
CA GLU A 34 -14.49 -0.27 -0.34
C GLU A 34 -13.17 -0.20 0.44
N GLY A 35 -12.80 1.00 0.88
CA GLY A 35 -11.48 1.28 1.46
C GLY A 35 -10.37 1.58 0.44
N SER A 36 -10.65 1.48 -0.86
CA SER A 36 -9.72 1.92 -1.91
C SER A 36 -9.36 3.40 -1.74
N LEU A 37 -8.09 3.72 -1.97
CA LEU A 37 -7.60 5.10 -1.88
C LEU A 37 -7.60 5.78 -3.24
N LEU A 38 -8.15 6.98 -3.29
CA LEU A 38 -8.40 7.74 -4.51
C LEU A 38 -7.75 9.14 -4.42
N ARG A 39 -7.48 9.75 -5.56
CA ARG A 39 -7.10 11.16 -5.67
C ARG A 39 -8.01 11.90 -6.62
N CYS A 40 -8.25 13.18 -6.35
CA CYS A 40 -8.92 14.06 -7.31
C CYS A 40 -8.08 14.21 -8.58
N LEU A 41 -8.73 14.13 -9.73
CA LEU A 41 -8.13 14.52 -10.99
C LEU A 41 -8.13 16.05 -11.07
N SER A 42 -7.01 16.69 -10.69
CA SER A 42 -6.92 18.15 -10.68
C SER A 42 -7.19 18.76 -12.07
N GLU A 43 -7.69 19.99 -12.10
CA GLU A 43 -7.98 20.73 -13.34
C GLU A 43 -6.73 21.01 -14.20
N VAL A 44 -5.51 20.88 -13.68
CA VAL A 44 -4.27 21.24 -14.39
C VAL A 44 -3.61 20.00 -14.99
N SER A 45 -3.42 18.94 -14.20
CA SER A 45 -2.77 17.69 -14.65
C SER A 45 -3.76 16.63 -15.13
N GLY A 46 -5.01 16.67 -14.65
CA GLY A 46 -6.04 15.67 -14.93
C GLY A 46 -7.11 16.08 -15.93
N ARG A 47 -7.11 17.33 -16.46
CA ARG A 47 -8.21 17.88 -17.27
C ARG A 47 -8.59 17.09 -18.51
N LYS A 48 -7.59 16.48 -19.17
CA LYS A 48 -7.83 15.64 -20.34
C LYS A 48 -8.49 14.32 -19.93
N LEU A 49 -7.98 13.73 -18.85
CA LEU A 49 -8.49 12.49 -18.26
C LEU A 49 -9.91 12.67 -17.74
N SER A 50 -10.20 13.76 -17.01
CA SER A 50 -11.54 14.05 -16.50
C SER A 50 -12.55 14.22 -17.63
N LYS A 51 -12.21 14.99 -18.68
CA LYS A 51 -13.06 15.13 -19.88
C LYS A 51 -13.29 13.82 -20.62
N GLN A 52 -12.31 12.92 -20.64
CA GLN A 52 -12.47 11.60 -21.25
C GLN A 52 -13.30 10.67 -20.39
N LEU A 53 -13.18 10.76 -19.06
CA LEU A 53 -14.07 10.09 -18.12
C LEU A 53 -15.50 10.55 -18.33
N GLU A 54 -15.74 11.87 -18.35
CA GLU A 54 -17.06 12.46 -18.65
C GLU A 54 -17.65 11.88 -19.93
N ARG A 55 -16.88 11.84 -21.03
CA ARG A 55 -17.33 11.28 -22.32
C ARG A 55 -17.61 9.79 -22.26
N CYS A 56 -16.76 9.01 -21.59
CA CYS A 56 -16.94 7.57 -21.45
C CYS A 56 -18.12 7.20 -20.55
N TYR A 57 -18.59 8.16 -19.75
CA TYR A 57 -19.71 8.05 -18.83
C TYR A 57 -20.86 8.98 -19.23
N GLU A 58 -20.94 9.44 -20.50
CA GLU A 58 -22.07 10.24 -21.03
C GLU A 58 -23.43 9.55 -20.86
N ASP A 59 -23.43 8.22 -20.66
CA ASP A 59 -24.59 7.40 -20.33
C ASP A 59 -25.03 7.51 -18.84
N MET A 60 -24.17 7.99 -17.95
CA MET A 60 -24.41 8.15 -16.50
C MET A 60 -24.89 9.56 -16.14
N LYS A 61 -25.90 10.08 -16.85
CA LYS A 61 -26.70 11.25 -16.40
C LYS A 61 -27.37 11.08 -15.02
N SER A 62 -27.13 9.95 -14.34
CA SER A 62 -27.76 9.53 -13.09
C SER A 62 -26.92 9.76 -11.83
N VAL A 63 -25.62 10.09 -11.92
CA VAL A 63 -24.79 10.29 -10.72
C VAL A 63 -24.99 11.71 -10.20
N GLN A 64 -25.69 11.82 -9.06
CA GLN A 64 -25.87 13.09 -8.37
C GLN A 64 -24.56 13.53 -7.72
N ASP A 65 -24.10 14.74 -8.06
CA ASP A 65 -22.86 15.36 -7.57
C ASP A 65 -21.60 14.49 -7.83
N PRO A 66 -21.20 14.36 -9.12
CA PRO A 66 -20.13 13.45 -9.51
C PRO A 66 -18.75 13.97 -9.13
N ALA A 67 -17.97 13.13 -8.46
CA ALA A 67 -16.55 13.30 -8.22
C ALA A 67 -15.73 12.49 -9.22
N TYR A 68 -14.75 13.13 -9.88
CA TYR A 68 -13.87 12.53 -10.86
C TYR A 68 -12.53 12.19 -10.22
N LEU A 69 -12.29 10.90 -10.00
CA LEU A 69 -11.18 10.44 -9.19
C LEU A 69 -10.32 9.43 -9.94
N GLN A 70 -9.13 9.20 -9.43
CA GLN A 70 -8.21 8.17 -9.91
C GLN A 70 -7.77 7.30 -8.74
N SER A 71 -7.67 5.99 -8.95
CA SER A 71 -7.12 5.06 -7.96
C SER A 71 -5.64 5.35 -7.71
N LEU A 72 -5.24 5.32 -6.44
CA LEU A 72 -3.83 5.39 -6.00
C LEU A 72 -3.17 4.01 -5.94
N GLU A 73 -3.97 2.95 -6.07
CA GLU A 73 -3.55 1.55 -5.89
C GLU A 73 -3.46 0.84 -7.23
N VAL A 74 -4.44 1.07 -8.11
CA VAL A 74 -4.44 0.55 -9.47
C VAL A 74 -4.09 1.67 -10.44
N ALA A 75 -2.91 1.55 -11.06
CA ALA A 75 -2.42 2.55 -12.00
C ALA A 75 -3.40 2.75 -13.16
N ASN A 76 -3.57 4.00 -13.58
CA ASN A 76 -4.39 4.39 -14.73
C ASN A 76 -5.87 3.98 -14.62
N VAL A 77 -6.39 3.71 -13.42
CA VAL A 77 -7.83 3.51 -13.23
C VAL A 77 -8.49 4.82 -12.80
N GLY A 78 -9.42 5.29 -13.63
CA GLY A 78 -10.28 6.42 -13.34
C GLY A 78 -11.67 5.98 -12.90
N ILE A 79 -12.34 6.77 -12.07
CA ILE A 79 -13.66 6.47 -11.52
C ILE A 79 -14.51 7.74 -11.39
N ILE A 80 -15.83 7.58 -11.60
CA ILE A 80 -16.84 8.60 -11.29
C ILE A 80 -17.77 8.03 -10.23
N VAL A 81 -17.87 8.71 -9.09
CA VAL A 81 -18.74 8.32 -7.98
C VAL A 81 -19.46 9.54 -7.43
N SER A 82 -20.59 9.33 -6.75
CA SER A 82 -21.23 10.41 -5.99
C SER A 82 -20.33 10.82 -4.82
N ALA A 83 -20.32 12.10 -4.48
CA ALA A 83 -19.65 12.62 -3.29
C ALA A 83 -20.05 11.88 -1.99
N SER A 84 -21.24 11.29 -1.94
CA SER A 84 -21.71 10.46 -0.81
C SER A 84 -20.97 9.14 -0.63
N LEU A 85 -20.26 8.66 -1.64
CA LEU A 85 -19.51 7.39 -1.63
C LEU A 85 -18.04 7.56 -1.27
N ILE A 86 -17.60 8.78 -0.99
CA ILE A 86 -16.20 9.09 -0.71
C ILE A 86 -16.08 9.94 0.54
N ARG A 87 -14.89 9.94 1.14
CA ARG A 87 -14.56 10.84 2.23
C ARG A 87 -13.15 11.38 2.05
N GLU A 88 -13.03 12.69 2.18
CA GLU A 88 -11.75 13.39 2.09
C GLU A 88 -10.82 12.99 3.25
N LEU A 89 -9.53 12.89 2.94
CA LEU A 89 -8.45 12.55 3.84
C LEU A 89 -7.43 13.68 3.88
N SER A 90 -6.96 14.01 5.08
CA SER A 90 -5.72 14.80 5.19
C SER A 90 -4.52 14.00 4.67
N VAL A 91 -3.44 14.69 4.29
CA VAL A 91 -2.18 14.03 3.87
C VAL A 91 -1.67 13.06 4.94
N TYR A 92 -1.81 13.41 6.22
CA TYR A 92 -1.38 12.56 7.31
C TYR A 92 -2.26 11.32 7.47
N GLN A 93 -3.59 11.48 7.38
CA GLN A 93 -4.54 10.36 7.40
C GLN A 93 -4.31 9.41 6.24
N LEU A 94 -4.10 9.95 5.03
CA LEU A 94 -3.74 9.17 3.87
C LEU A 94 -2.49 8.33 4.15
N ASN A 95 -1.43 8.91 4.70
CA ASN A 95 -0.20 8.18 4.97
C ASN A 95 -0.39 7.07 6.02
N ILE A 96 -1.18 7.29 7.07
CA ILE A 96 -1.54 6.22 8.03
C ILE A 96 -2.26 5.08 7.31
N LEU A 97 -3.28 5.39 6.50
CA LEU A 97 -4.11 4.40 5.83
C LEU A 97 -3.38 3.65 4.71
N ARG A 98 -2.43 4.31 4.01
CA ARG A 98 -1.62 3.71 2.94
C ARG A 98 -0.74 2.55 3.41
N ALA A 99 -0.41 2.50 4.69
CA ALA A 99 0.38 1.41 5.26
C ALA A 99 -0.44 0.11 5.40
N ILE A 100 -1.77 0.21 5.47
CA ILE A 100 -2.68 -0.93 5.58
C ILE A 100 -3.02 -1.41 4.18
N THR A 101 -2.56 -2.59 3.79
CA THR A 101 -2.67 -3.08 2.41
C THR A 101 -4.05 -3.62 2.06
N ASP A 102 -4.75 -4.22 3.02
CA ASP A 102 -6.12 -4.74 2.84
C ASP A 102 -7.15 -3.58 2.89
N PRO A 103 -7.89 -3.31 1.79
CA PRO A 103 -8.89 -2.25 1.74
C PRO A 103 -9.99 -2.40 2.80
N VAL A 104 -10.44 -3.64 3.07
CA VAL A 104 -11.52 -3.89 4.03
C VAL A 104 -11.05 -3.56 5.45
N ALA A 105 -9.87 -4.05 5.84
CA ALA A 105 -9.26 -3.73 7.13
C ALA A 105 -8.99 -2.22 7.27
N ARG A 106 -8.53 -1.57 6.19
CA ARG A 106 -8.28 -0.13 6.15
C ARG A 106 -9.56 0.68 6.40
N LEU A 107 -10.66 0.34 5.73
CA LEU A 107 -11.94 1.02 5.93
C LEU A 107 -12.50 0.77 7.34
N ALA A 108 -12.41 -0.47 7.83
CA ALA A 108 -12.84 -0.81 9.18
C ALA A 108 -12.05 0.01 10.24
N PHE A 109 -10.74 0.15 10.06
CA PHE A 109 -9.90 0.98 10.92
C PHE A 109 -10.27 2.46 10.83
N PHE A 110 -10.44 3.01 9.62
CA PHE A 110 -10.86 4.40 9.42
C PHE A 110 -12.23 4.71 10.06
N ASN A 111 -13.17 3.76 9.99
CA ASN A 111 -14.49 3.88 10.60
C ASN A 111 -14.48 3.72 12.12
N ASN A 112 -13.46 3.09 12.70
CA ASN A 112 -13.22 3.10 14.15
C ASN A 112 -12.71 4.48 14.58
N SER A 113 -13.63 5.45 14.70
CA SER A 113 -13.29 6.85 14.99
C SER A 113 -12.43 7.04 16.24
N ILE A 114 -12.60 6.21 17.27
CA ILE A 114 -11.81 6.27 18.50
C ILE A 114 -10.39 5.74 18.25
N GLY A 115 -10.27 4.55 17.67
CA GLY A 115 -8.98 3.93 17.38
C GLY A 115 -8.16 4.75 16.38
N PHE A 116 -8.78 5.20 15.30
CA PHE A 116 -8.13 5.98 14.27
C PHE A 116 -7.64 7.34 14.80
N ARG A 117 -8.48 8.10 15.52
CA ARG A 117 -8.08 9.39 16.11
C ARG A 117 -6.99 9.23 17.17
N TYR A 118 -7.03 8.14 17.94
CA TYR A 118 -5.96 7.84 18.87
C TYR A 118 -4.63 7.69 18.13
N VAL A 119 -4.59 6.85 17.09
CA VAL A 119 -3.39 6.64 16.27
C VAL A 119 -2.92 7.92 15.58
N GLU A 120 -3.86 8.74 15.09
CA GLU A 120 -3.56 10.05 14.50
C GLU A 120 -2.85 10.99 15.49
N SER A 121 -3.14 10.86 16.80
CA SER A 121 -2.55 11.71 17.84
C SER A 121 -1.20 11.23 18.38
N LEU A 122 -0.76 10.02 18.01
CA LEU A 122 0.43 9.38 18.56
C LEU A 122 1.73 10.11 18.22
N LYS A 123 2.65 10.11 19.17
CA LYS A 123 3.99 10.70 19.07
C LYS A 123 5.06 9.73 19.60
N ILE A 124 6.30 9.98 19.20
CA ILE A 124 7.46 9.28 19.77
C ILE A 124 7.46 9.51 21.29
N GLY A 125 7.61 8.42 22.04
CA GLY A 125 7.55 8.40 23.50
C GLY A 125 6.21 7.94 24.07
N ASP A 126 5.14 7.88 23.28
CA ASP A 126 3.83 7.43 23.76
C ASP A 126 3.83 5.93 24.07
N GLU A 127 3.13 5.56 25.14
CA GLU A 127 2.85 4.18 25.50
C GLU A 127 1.62 3.66 24.76
N VAL A 128 1.75 2.45 24.21
CA VAL A 128 0.75 1.81 23.36
C VAL A 128 0.59 0.34 23.71
N LEU A 129 -0.58 -0.20 23.38
CA LEU A 129 -0.75 -1.63 23.24
C LEU A 129 -0.62 -2.01 21.77
N VAL A 130 0.21 -3.02 21.50
CA VAL A 130 0.45 -3.50 20.14
C VAL A 130 0.02 -4.94 19.98
N GLN A 131 -0.69 -5.21 18.91
CA GLN A 131 -1.06 -6.56 18.51
C GLN A 131 0.09 -7.17 17.70
N LEU A 132 0.88 -8.03 18.34
CA LEU A 132 1.96 -8.74 17.67
C LEU A 132 1.40 -10.02 17.04
N SER A 133 1.22 -10.01 15.72
CA SER A 133 0.84 -11.19 14.96
C SER A 133 1.90 -12.28 15.11
N SER A 134 1.64 -13.29 15.94
CA SER A 134 2.56 -14.40 16.17
C SER A 134 1.84 -15.73 15.93
N GLY A 135 1.70 -16.09 14.65
CA GLY A 135 1.32 -17.44 14.22
C GLY A 135 -0.11 -17.88 14.61
N PRO A 136 -0.38 -19.20 14.69
CA PRO A 136 -1.72 -19.78 14.92
C PRO A 136 -2.25 -19.64 16.37
N GLN A 137 -1.64 -18.74 17.15
CA GLN A 137 -1.97 -18.52 18.56
C GLN A 137 -3.00 -17.36 18.71
N PRO A 138 -3.68 -17.25 19.87
CA PRO A 138 -4.57 -16.14 20.14
C PRO A 138 -3.89 -14.78 19.93
N GLN A 139 -4.65 -13.77 19.52
CA GLN A 139 -4.13 -12.41 19.38
C GLN A 139 -3.71 -11.88 20.75
N TYR A 140 -2.41 -11.70 21.00
CA TYR A 140 -1.89 -11.14 22.24
C TYR A 140 -1.46 -9.69 22.05
N TYR A 141 -1.83 -8.84 23.01
CA TYR A 141 -1.36 -7.46 23.08
C TYR A 141 -0.13 -7.37 23.98
N ARG A 142 0.82 -6.53 23.58
CA ARG A 142 2.00 -6.19 24.37
C ARG A 142 2.04 -4.69 24.63
N ASN A 143 2.48 -4.30 25.82
CA ASN A 143 2.83 -2.92 26.10
C ASN A 143 4.12 -2.58 25.35
N GLY A 144 4.14 -1.42 24.70
CA GLY A 144 5.33 -0.90 24.06
C GLY A 144 5.36 0.61 24.05
N THR A 145 6.50 1.16 23.65
CA THR A 145 6.71 2.60 23.52
C THR A 145 7.07 2.93 22.08
N ILE A 146 6.44 3.97 21.54
CA ILE A 146 6.77 4.44 20.19
C ILE A 146 8.18 5.03 20.19
N ASN A 147 9.10 4.44 19.42
CA ASN A 147 10.46 4.95 19.27
C ASN A 147 10.70 5.62 17.91
N TRP A 148 9.80 5.41 16.95
CA TRP A 148 9.97 5.85 15.57
C TRP A 148 8.62 5.92 14.84
N ILE A 149 8.42 6.91 13.97
CA ILE A 149 7.23 7.04 13.13
C ILE A 149 7.66 7.57 11.76
N ARG A 150 7.80 6.72 10.73
CA ARG A 150 8.09 7.15 9.35
C ARG A 150 7.65 6.09 8.33
N GLU A 151 7.81 6.39 7.05
CA GLU A 151 7.68 5.39 5.99
C GLU A 151 8.89 4.44 5.98
N LEU A 152 8.63 3.14 5.74
CA LEU A 152 9.69 2.15 5.54
C LEU A 152 10.22 2.20 4.10
N PRO A 153 11.52 1.96 3.87
CA PRO A 153 12.06 1.86 2.51
C PRO A 153 11.30 0.83 1.67
N GLY A 154 10.84 1.24 0.49
CA GLY A 154 10.09 0.39 -0.43
C GLY A 154 8.63 0.09 -0.02
N SER A 155 8.17 0.60 1.12
CA SER A 155 6.78 0.52 1.56
C SER A 155 6.03 1.81 1.25
N LYS A 156 4.70 1.75 1.26
CA LYS A 156 3.83 2.93 1.16
C LYS A 156 3.26 3.24 2.53
N GLY A 157 3.16 4.52 2.87
CA GLY A 157 2.51 4.95 4.10
C GLY A 157 3.39 4.85 5.35
N LEU A 158 2.81 5.29 6.46
CA LEU A 158 3.48 5.56 7.72
C LEU A 158 3.38 4.35 8.66
N TYR A 159 4.54 3.93 9.16
CA TYR A 159 4.69 2.83 10.10
C TYR A 159 5.12 3.38 11.46
N PHE A 160 4.79 2.61 12.50
CA PHE A 160 5.14 2.91 13.89
C PHE A 160 6.15 1.87 14.37
N GLY A 161 7.31 2.35 14.78
CA GLY A 161 8.36 1.58 15.44
C GLY A 161 8.08 1.54 16.93
N ILE A 162 7.95 0.34 17.47
CA ILE A 162 7.53 0.11 18.85
C ILE A 162 8.59 -0.73 19.55
N LEU A 163 9.09 -0.23 20.68
CA LEU A 163 9.93 -1.00 21.58
C LEU A 163 9.05 -1.74 22.58
N VAL A 164 9.13 -3.06 22.55
CA VAL A 164 8.46 -3.94 23.50
C VAL A 164 9.51 -4.50 24.45
N LYS A 165 9.29 -4.33 25.75
CA LYS A 165 10.17 -4.86 26.80
C LYS A 165 9.72 -6.27 27.18
N ASN A 166 10.63 -7.22 27.06
CA ASN A 166 10.46 -8.61 27.46
C ASN A 166 11.31 -8.89 28.70
N PHE A 167 10.69 -9.45 29.73
CA PHE A 167 11.39 -9.88 30.94
C PHE A 167 11.54 -11.41 30.94
N SER A 168 12.78 -11.89 30.91
CA SER A 168 13.05 -13.32 31.12
C SER A 168 12.93 -13.64 32.60
N GLN A 169 11.90 -14.38 33.00
CA GLN A 169 11.74 -14.85 34.38
C GLN A 169 12.87 -15.80 34.82
N LYS A 170 13.57 -16.44 33.87
CA LYS A 170 14.60 -17.44 34.18
C LYS A 170 15.91 -16.82 34.64
N ASP A 171 16.29 -15.68 34.03
CA ASP A 171 17.62 -15.08 34.22
C ASP A 171 17.55 -13.62 34.71
N GLY A 172 16.35 -13.05 34.88
CA GLY A 172 16.16 -11.65 35.29
C GLY A 172 16.58 -10.62 34.24
N THR A 173 16.95 -11.06 33.03
CA THR A 173 17.40 -10.21 31.94
C THR A 173 16.23 -9.51 31.26
N GLU A 174 16.31 -8.18 31.16
CA GLU A 174 15.42 -7.35 30.35
C GLU A 174 15.97 -7.27 28.92
N THR A 175 15.18 -7.73 27.96
CA THR A 175 15.47 -7.59 26.53
C THR A 175 14.43 -6.65 25.91
N SER A 176 14.84 -5.79 24.99
CA SER A 176 13.92 -4.95 24.23
C SER A 176 13.92 -5.37 22.76
N GLU A 177 12.75 -5.58 22.21
CA GLU A 177 12.55 -5.94 20.81
C GLU A 177 11.83 -4.80 20.09
N ALA A 178 12.29 -4.47 18.88
CA ALA A 178 11.68 -3.44 18.05
C ALA A 178 10.76 -4.07 16.99
N TYR A 179 9.53 -3.59 16.92
CA TYR A 179 8.52 -4.00 15.95
C TYR A 179 8.12 -2.83 15.08
N TYR A 180 7.93 -3.06 13.78
CA TYR A 180 7.41 -2.07 12.84
C TYR A 180 6.01 -2.50 12.45
N ILE A 181 5.01 -1.69 12.83
CA ILE A 181 3.60 -2.05 12.70
C ILE A 181 2.80 -0.94 12.06
N THR A 182 1.64 -1.31 11.53
CA THR A 182 0.65 -0.40 10.97
C THR A 182 -0.28 0.12 12.06
N GLY A 183 -0.96 1.24 11.78
CA GLY A 183 -1.80 1.92 12.77
C GLY A 183 -2.95 1.06 13.32
N ASP A 184 -3.52 0.18 12.51
CA ASP A 184 -4.62 -0.73 12.88
C ASP A 184 -4.21 -1.78 13.93
N GLN A 185 -2.91 -2.00 14.13
CA GLN A 185 -2.35 -2.91 15.13
C GLN A 185 -2.12 -2.23 16.49
N ILE A 186 -2.37 -0.93 16.59
CA ILE A 186 -2.13 -0.13 17.79
C ILE A 186 -3.45 0.16 18.51
N ARG A 187 -3.44 0.01 19.83
CA ARG A 187 -4.56 0.32 20.70
C ARG A 187 -4.14 1.18 21.87
N ARG A 188 -5.11 1.94 22.38
CA ARG A 188 -4.96 2.70 23.61
C ARG A 188 -4.86 1.73 24.79
N PRO A 189 -3.89 1.90 25.70
CA PRO A 189 -3.89 1.18 26.97
C PRO A 189 -5.19 1.45 27.74
N SER A 190 -5.95 0.39 28.06
CA SER A 190 -7.06 0.50 29.02
C SER A 190 -6.52 0.29 30.43
N PRO A 191 -7.12 0.90 31.48
CA PRO A 191 -6.76 0.62 32.87
C PRO A 191 -6.78 -0.87 33.23
N ASN A 192 -7.60 -1.67 32.55
CA ASN A 192 -7.68 -3.12 32.76
C ASN A 192 -6.49 -3.88 32.17
N ASP A 193 -5.81 -3.33 31.16
CA ASP A 193 -4.69 -4.00 30.48
C ASP A 193 -3.39 -3.91 31.31
N ILE A 194 -3.30 -2.89 32.17
CA ILE A 194 -2.19 -2.69 33.12
C ILE A 194 -2.21 -3.76 34.22
N GLN A 195 -3.38 -4.33 34.53
CA GLN A 195 -3.52 -5.40 35.54
C GLN A 195 -3.03 -6.77 35.04
N VAL A 196 -3.07 -7.04 33.72
CA VAL A 196 -2.62 -8.32 33.17
C VAL A 196 -1.09 -8.43 33.20
N THR A 197 -0.38 -7.30 33.19
CA THR A 197 1.09 -7.30 33.33
C THR A 197 1.59 -7.46 34.76
N SER A 198 0.71 -7.36 35.77
CA SER A 198 1.09 -7.43 37.19
C SER A 198 0.78 -8.78 37.87
N PHE A 199 0.28 -9.78 37.12
CA PHE A 199 -0.10 -11.12 37.64
C PHE A 199 0.36 -12.27 36.71
N PHE A 200 1.67 -12.42 36.46
CA PHE A 200 2.16 -13.55 35.64
C PHE A 200 2.36 -14.84 36.45
N GLY A 201 1.31 -15.69 36.47
CA GLY A 201 1.39 -17.14 36.68
C GLY A 201 1.50 -17.92 35.36
N PRO A 202 1.83 -19.22 35.38
CA PRO A 202 2.81 -19.83 34.47
C PRO A 202 2.20 -20.33 33.16
N TYR A 203 2.90 -20.13 32.04
CA TYR A 203 2.71 -20.96 30.86
C TYR A 203 4.04 -21.42 30.25
N PRO A 204 4.09 -22.67 29.74
CA PRO A 204 5.33 -23.37 29.46
C PRO A 204 5.98 -22.85 28.19
N VAL A 205 7.27 -22.55 28.33
CA VAL A 205 8.13 -22.10 27.26
C VAL A 205 8.57 -23.32 26.44
N THR A 206 8.17 -23.39 25.17
CA THR A 206 8.91 -24.20 24.19
C THR A 206 9.76 -23.25 23.36
N VAL A 207 11.02 -23.09 23.77
CA VAL A 207 12.02 -22.27 23.08
C VAL A 207 12.55 -23.06 21.90
N ILE A 208 12.34 -22.60 20.66
CA ILE A 208 13.29 -22.88 19.59
C ILE A 208 14.33 -21.76 19.66
N LYS A 209 15.49 -22.11 20.21
CA LYS A 209 16.62 -21.21 20.42
C LYS A 209 17.30 -21.05 19.07
N VAL A 210 17.26 -19.85 18.47
CA VAL A 210 18.20 -19.49 17.42
C VAL A 210 19.29 -18.68 18.11
N GLU A 211 20.42 -19.33 18.36
CA GLU A 211 21.62 -18.68 18.88
C GLU A 211 22.25 -17.81 17.79
N GLY A 212 22.48 -16.54 18.11
CA GLY A 212 23.21 -15.58 17.28
C GLY A 212 23.34 -14.25 18.03
N GLU A 213 24.59 -13.83 18.25
CA GLU A 213 25.02 -12.73 19.12
C GLU A 213 24.48 -11.33 18.79
N PRO A 214 24.51 -10.38 19.77
CA PRO A 214 23.90 -9.07 19.62
C PRO A 214 24.77 -8.16 18.73
N TYR A 215 24.14 -7.38 17.84
CA TYR A 215 24.85 -6.28 17.17
C TYR A 215 23.99 -5.02 17.02
N VAL A 216 24.52 -3.93 17.57
CA VAL A 216 24.17 -2.51 17.37
C VAL A 216 25.38 -1.89 16.64
N PRO A 217 25.34 -0.77 15.90
CA PRO A 217 24.40 -0.24 14.92
C PRO A 217 25.13 -0.05 13.56
N ASN A 218 24.83 -0.83 12.51
CA ASN A 218 25.49 -0.55 11.21
C ASN A 218 24.69 -0.94 9.95
N PHE A 219 23.37 -0.86 10.02
CA PHE A 219 22.51 -1.17 8.87
C PHE A 219 22.61 -0.13 7.74
N VAL A 220 22.93 1.13 8.08
CA VAL A 220 23.07 2.21 7.09
C VAL A 220 24.38 2.12 6.30
N GLU A 221 25.47 1.60 6.87
CA GLU A 221 26.73 1.40 6.12
C GLU A 221 26.68 0.18 5.21
N LYS A 222 25.94 -0.87 5.59
CA LYS A 222 25.78 -2.08 4.78
C LYS A 222 25.01 -1.81 3.48
N LEU A 223 23.96 -0.97 3.54
CA LEU A 223 23.23 -0.52 2.35
C LEU A 223 24.07 0.40 1.44
N LYS A 224 25.00 1.20 2.00
CA LYS A 224 25.92 2.01 1.19
C LYS A 224 26.96 1.15 0.47
N GLN A 225 27.53 0.13 1.12
CA GLN A 225 28.51 -0.76 0.50
C GLN A 225 27.88 -1.65 -0.59
N GLU A 226 26.65 -2.11 -0.41
CA GLU A 226 25.94 -2.90 -1.45
C GLU A 226 25.56 -2.04 -2.67
N SER A 227 25.27 -0.74 -2.48
CA SER A 227 25.06 0.19 -3.60
C SER A 227 26.34 0.53 -4.38
N LEU A 228 27.51 0.49 -3.73
CA LEU A 228 28.82 0.69 -4.36
C LEU A 228 29.32 -0.59 -5.08
N ALA A 229 29.00 -1.77 -4.56
CA ALA A 229 29.32 -3.06 -5.19
C ALA A 229 28.49 -3.32 -6.46
N ALA A 230 27.24 -2.84 -6.51
CA ALA A 230 26.37 -2.94 -7.69
C ALA A 230 26.75 -1.96 -8.83
N GLY A 231 27.66 -1.01 -8.58
CA GLY A 231 28.11 0.01 -9.55
C GLY A 231 29.36 -0.33 -10.35
N VAL A 232 30.03 -1.47 -10.10
CA VAL A 232 31.31 -1.83 -10.74
C VAL A 232 31.19 -3.11 -11.56
N THR A 233 30.34 -3.11 -12.59
CA THR A 233 30.50 -3.99 -13.77
C THR A 233 29.85 -3.31 -14.97
N GLY A 234 30.58 -2.39 -15.59
CA GLY A 234 30.08 -1.65 -16.75
C GLY A 234 31.09 -0.73 -17.42
N GLN A 235 32.40 -0.97 -17.32
CA GLN A 235 33.33 -0.36 -18.26
C GLN A 235 33.20 -1.06 -19.62
N ARG A 236 32.66 -0.37 -20.63
CA ARG A 236 33.15 -0.52 -22.01
C ARG A 236 32.93 0.73 -22.86
N LYS A 237 34.02 1.49 -22.96
CA LYS A 237 34.59 2.13 -24.15
C LYS A 237 33.62 2.81 -25.13
N SER A 238 33.65 4.13 -25.06
CA SER A 238 33.57 5.04 -26.19
C SER A 238 34.41 4.57 -27.38
N ARG A 239 33.81 4.50 -28.57
CA ARG A 239 34.52 4.62 -29.85
C ARG A 239 33.68 5.38 -30.86
N SER A 240 34.13 6.60 -31.13
CA SER A 240 33.80 7.44 -32.28
C SER A 240 34.22 6.75 -33.58
N GLU A 241 33.35 6.73 -34.60
CA GLU A 241 33.60 7.37 -35.92
C GLU A 241 32.54 6.99 -36.98
N LYS A 242 31.99 8.05 -37.61
CA LYS A 242 31.76 8.28 -39.06
C LYS A 242 30.82 7.40 -39.91
N THR A 243 29.83 8.13 -40.46
CA THR A 243 29.33 8.18 -41.86
C THR A 243 28.80 6.91 -42.54
N GLY A 244 27.57 7.00 -43.05
CA GLY A 244 27.05 6.05 -44.04
C GLY A 244 25.56 6.22 -44.34
N THR A 245 25.26 7.09 -45.30
CA THR A 245 24.00 7.19 -46.06
C THR A 245 23.54 5.83 -46.60
N TYR A 246 22.23 5.52 -46.61
CA TYR A 246 21.43 5.18 -47.81
C TYR A 246 20.01 4.61 -47.51
N ARG A 247 19.03 5.25 -48.17
CA ARG A 247 17.79 4.76 -48.78
C ARG A 247 16.74 3.94 -48.01
N SER A 248 15.63 4.65 -47.79
CA SER A 248 14.24 4.31 -48.18
C SER A 248 13.98 3.01 -48.94
N VAL A 249 13.03 2.19 -48.45
CA VAL A 249 12.08 1.45 -49.28
C VAL A 249 10.69 1.40 -48.61
N ARG A 250 9.71 2.03 -49.28
CA ARG A 250 8.26 1.83 -49.12
C ARG A 250 7.85 0.45 -49.66
N ARG A 251 6.85 -0.20 -49.04
CA ARG A 251 5.77 -1.02 -49.65
C ARG A 251 4.81 -1.41 -48.50
N ARG A 252 3.65 -0.76 -48.32
CA ARG A 252 2.31 -1.03 -48.91
C ARG A 252 1.90 -2.52 -49.02
N ALA A 253 0.94 -2.86 -48.15
CA ALA A 253 -0.42 -3.35 -48.45
C ALA A 253 -0.71 -4.84 -48.72
N ALA A 254 -1.84 -5.22 -48.11
CA ALA A 254 -2.82 -6.25 -48.49
C ALA A 254 -2.51 -7.72 -48.14
N SER A 255 -3.31 -8.34 -47.28
CA SER A 255 -4.59 -8.98 -47.68
C SER A 255 -5.07 -9.94 -46.58
N HIS A 256 -6.35 -9.80 -46.20
CA HIS A 256 -7.15 -10.91 -45.67
C HIS A 256 -7.49 -11.86 -46.82
N PRO A 257 -7.72 -13.15 -46.52
CA PRO A 257 -9.09 -13.66 -46.67
C PRO A 257 -9.55 -14.65 -45.59
N SER A 258 -10.80 -14.42 -45.15
CA SER A 258 -11.91 -15.36 -44.89
C SER A 258 -11.72 -16.75 -44.24
N ARG A 259 -12.49 -16.94 -43.15
CA ARG A 259 -13.46 -18.03 -42.87
C ARG A 259 -13.22 -19.43 -43.48
N SER A 260 -13.16 -20.46 -42.63
CA SER A 260 -14.25 -21.45 -42.40
C SER A 260 -13.74 -22.81 -41.86
N LYS A 261 -14.66 -23.48 -41.14
CA LYS A 261 -14.72 -24.90 -40.69
C LYS A 261 -14.19 -25.17 -39.27
N LEU A 262 -15.06 -25.54 -38.30
CA LEU A 262 -15.63 -26.90 -38.07
C LEU A 262 -14.47 -27.88 -37.83
N GLU A 263 -14.23 -28.47 -36.66
CA GLU A 263 -15.13 -29.35 -35.92
C GLU A 263 -14.63 -29.63 -34.48
N ARG A 264 -15.61 -29.77 -33.58
CA ARG A 264 -15.76 -30.75 -32.49
C ARG A 264 -14.55 -31.64 -32.16
N TYR A 265 -14.14 -31.61 -30.89
CA TYR A 265 -13.79 -32.84 -30.16
C TYR A 265 -14.46 -32.82 -28.78
N ILE A 266 -15.34 -33.81 -28.60
CA ILE A 266 -15.90 -34.26 -27.33
C ILE A 266 -14.99 -35.40 -26.85
N SER A 267 -14.63 -35.41 -25.57
CA SER A 267 -14.63 -36.64 -24.77
C SER A 267 -14.41 -36.32 -23.29
N TYR A 268 -15.50 -36.45 -22.53
CA TYR A 268 -15.48 -36.81 -21.12
C TYR A 268 -14.69 -38.11 -20.92
N ASN A 269 -14.03 -38.24 -19.76
CA ASN A 269 -13.91 -39.53 -19.07
C ASN A 269 -13.50 -39.31 -17.60
N PHE A 270 -14.39 -39.80 -16.73
CA PHE A 270 -14.33 -40.04 -15.28
C PHE A 270 -14.36 -38.85 -14.31
#